data_AF-A0A0F9P9M3-F1
#
_entry.id   AF-A0A0F9P9M3-F1
#
_cell.length_a   1.000
_cell.length_b   1.000
_cell.length_c   1.000
_cell.angle_alpha   90.00
_cell.angle_beta   90.00
_cell.angle_gamma   90.00
#
_symmetry.space_group_name_H-M   'P 1'
#
loop_
_entity.id
_entity.type
_entity.pdbx_description
1 polymer ?
#
loop_
_entity_poly.entity_id
_entity_poly.type
_entity_poly.pdbx_seq_one_letter_code
_entity_poly.pdbx_strand_id
1 'polypeptide(L)'
;MVNKIRNLEEYNQKFSGRVGVAIGSGFSIHFQDLSSLSEHVTIAVNSGFCAFPQADFFLSDDWSISRWNFFGDQLKKAKATVLLYEDKLRQYNLFGDRTVWFRHRKGYHISSIYEHTNYDNFLLQCRSSLATAIGVLYVMGCSKVVVLGLDCRRYETGERYFWQFSDQPKNRIIPTRNDGIPNDNFRKCRHQGIKTDSDLKEIKKYWESQTSDMRKKIKIYNASQHTALDIFPKMSLEDALEK
;
A
#
# COMPACT_ATOMS: atom_id res chain seq x y z
N MET A 1 6.36 -12.66 31.59
CA MET A 1 5.49 -13.14 30.50
C MET A 1 6.17 -12.79 29.18
N VAL A 2 6.42 -13.78 28.31
CA VAL A 2 6.92 -13.50 26.96
C VAL A 2 5.75 -12.98 26.15
N ASN A 3 5.77 -11.71 25.72
CA ASN A 3 4.71 -11.17 24.88
C ASN A 3 4.64 -12.01 23.60
N LYS A 4 3.49 -12.66 23.37
CA LYS A 4 3.24 -13.43 22.15
C LYS A 4 3.34 -12.49 20.95
N ILE A 5 4.25 -12.79 20.03
CA ILE A 5 4.39 -12.04 18.77
C ILE A 5 3.11 -12.25 17.96
N ARG A 6 2.41 -11.15 17.62
CA ARG A 6 1.25 -11.17 16.73
C ARG A 6 1.71 -11.27 15.28
N ASN A 7 1.02 -12.08 14.49
CA ASN A 7 1.32 -12.29 13.08
C ASN A 7 0.04 -12.34 12.26
N LEU A 8 0.17 -12.29 10.93
CA LEU A 8 -0.97 -12.15 10.03
C LEU A 8 -1.97 -13.33 10.07
N GLU A 9 -1.60 -14.47 10.65
CA GLU A 9 -2.46 -15.66 10.75
C GLU A 9 -3.76 -15.39 11.52
N GLU A 10 -3.73 -14.49 12.51
CA GLU A 10 -4.91 -14.10 13.30
C GLU A 10 -5.97 -13.34 12.48
N TYR A 11 -5.64 -12.97 11.23
CA TYR A 11 -6.53 -12.30 10.30
C TYR A 11 -7.02 -13.19 9.17
N ASN A 12 -6.62 -14.47 9.12
CA ASN A 12 -7.12 -15.42 8.12
C ASN A 12 -8.65 -15.40 8.07
N GLN A 13 -9.18 -14.98 6.91
CA GLN A 13 -10.61 -14.93 6.61
C GLN A 13 -11.47 -14.06 7.56
N LYS A 14 -10.85 -13.22 8.40
CA LYS A 14 -11.55 -12.40 9.40
C LYS A 14 -12.56 -11.41 8.81
N PHE A 15 -12.34 -11.00 7.56
CA PHE A 15 -13.17 -10.06 6.84
C PHE A 15 -13.83 -10.69 5.61
N SER A 16 -14.12 -11.99 5.70
CA SER A 16 -14.77 -12.76 4.63
C SER A 16 -15.99 -12.03 4.06
N GLY A 17 -16.05 -11.91 2.73
CA GLY A 17 -17.17 -11.29 2.04
C GLY A 17 -17.13 -9.75 1.95
N ARG A 18 -16.32 -9.06 2.79
CA ARG A 18 -16.23 -7.60 2.77
C ARG A 18 -15.38 -7.07 1.62
N VAL A 19 -15.61 -5.81 1.26
CA VAL A 19 -14.74 -5.06 0.34
C VAL A 19 -13.48 -4.62 1.06
N GLY A 20 -12.33 -4.92 0.45
CA GLY A 20 -11.02 -4.42 0.85
C GLY A 20 -10.59 -3.25 -0.04
N VAL A 21 -9.95 -2.24 0.54
CA VAL A 21 -9.40 -1.08 -0.19
C VAL A 21 -7.92 -0.94 0.13
N ALA A 22 -7.07 -1.05 -0.91
CA ALA A 22 -5.63 -0.87 -0.80
C ALA A 22 -5.25 0.54 -1.30
N ILE A 23 -4.71 1.36 -0.41
CA ILE A 23 -4.45 2.78 -0.65
C ILE A 23 -2.94 3.00 -0.81
N GLY A 24 -2.50 3.19 -2.05
CA GLY A 24 -1.13 3.50 -2.43
C GLY A 24 -0.78 4.97 -2.21
N SER A 25 0.22 5.48 -2.95
CA SER A 25 0.68 6.87 -2.83
C SER A 25 0.66 7.65 -4.14
N GLY A 26 0.15 7.06 -5.21
CA GLY A 26 0.07 7.71 -6.51
C GLY A 26 -0.70 9.03 -6.47
N PHE A 27 -0.36 9.92 -7.40
CA PHE A 27 -0.96 11.24 -7.54
C PHE A 27 -2.48 11.22 -7.73
N SER A 28 -3.06 10.16 -8.30
CA SER A 28 -4.51 10.10 -8.56
C SER A 28 -5.37 10.20 -7.30
N ILE A 29 -4.82 9.87 -6.13
CA ILE A 29 -5.49 10.06 -4.83
C ILE A 29 -5.80 11.54 -4.57
N HIS A 30 -5.04 12.47 -5.15
CA HIS A 30 -5.31 13.90 -5.03
C HIS A 30 -6.71 14.30 -5.49
N PHE A 31 -7.23 13.62 -6.51
CA PHE A 31 -8.51 13.96 -7.15
C PHE A 31 -9.70 13.15 -6.64
N GLN A 32 -9.56 12.46 -5.51
CA GLN A 32 -10.59 11.57 -4.98
C GLN A 32 -11.14 12.07 -3.65
N ASP A 33 -12.45 11.96 -3.49
CA ASP A 33 -13.07 11.94 -2.17
C ASP A 33 -12.90 10.55 -1.55
N LEU A 34 -12.36 10.51 -0.34
CA LEU A 34 -12.06 9.28 0.40
C LEU A 34 -13.02 9.07 1.57
N SER A 35 -14.04 9.92 1.73
CA SER A 35 -14.96 9.90 2.87
C SER A 35 -15.66 8.54 3.06
N SER A 36 -16.09 7.92 1.96
CA SER A 36 -16.78 6.61 1.94
C SER A 36 -15.91 5.42 2.32
N LEU A 37 -14.57 5.56 2.33
CA LEU A 37 -13.68 4.44 2.61
C LEU A 37 -13.83 3.88 4.03
N SER A 38 -14.37 4.66 4.96
CA SER A 38 -14.57 4.25 6.37
C SER A 38 -15.56 3.10 6.55
N GLU A 39 -16.35 2.77 5.53
CA GLU A 39 -17.31 1.65 5.54
C GLU A 39 -16.69 0.30 5.14
N HIS A 40 -15.45 0.33 4.62
CA HIS A 40 -14.76 -0.81 4.03
C HIS A 40 -13.49 -1.16 4.82
N VAL A 41 -12.92 -2.34 4.55
CA VAL A 41 -11.65 -2.74 5.17
C VAL A 41 -10.52 -2.02 4.45
N THR A 42 -9.79 -1.16 5.14
CA THR A 42 -8.81 -0.27 4.52
C THR A 42 -7.38 -0.58 4.92
N ILE A 43 -6.48 -0.72 3.93
CA ILE A 43 -5.04 -0.82 4.13
C ILE A 43 -4.35 0.37 3.47
N ALA A 44 -3.81 1.27 4.27
CA ALA A 44 -2.97 2.35 3.80
C ALA A 44 -1.50 1.92 3.73
N VAL A 45 -0.88 2.11 2.55
CA VAL A 45 0.46 1.59 2.26
C VAL A 45 1.46 2.74 2.20
N ASN A 46 2.50 2.66 3.04
CA ASN A 46 3.55 3.69 3.13
C ASN A 46 2.94 5.11 3.24
N SER A 47 3.31 6.04 2.37
CA SER A 47 2.75 7.40 2.39
C SER A 47 1.26 7.48 2.00
N GLY A 48 0.61 6.40 1.57
CA GLY A 48 -0.85 6.35 1.40
C GLY A 48 -1.60 6.63 2.69
N PHE A 49 -0.97 6.30 3.83
CA PHE A 49 -1.45 6.66 5.16
C PHE A 49 -1.64 8.17 5.34
N CYS A 50 -0.81 8.98 4.67
CA CYS A 50 -0.92 10.43 4.75
C CYS A 50 -2.17 10.98 4.04
N ALA A 51 -2.77 10.22 3.12
CA ALA A 51 -4.04 10.56 2.48
C ALA A 51 -5.24 10.09 3.30
N PHE A 52 -5.12 8.96 3.99
CA PHE A 52 -6.21 8.34 4.75
C PHE A 52 -5.72 7.80 6.12
N PRO A 53 -5.42 8.69 7.09
CA PRO A 53 -4.83 8.30 8.38
C PRO A 53 -5.78 7.50 9.30
N GLN A 54 -7.07 7.48 8.98
CA GLN A 54 -8.09 6.69 9.66
C GLN A 54 -8.22 5.25 9.16
N ALA A 55 -7.30 4.78 8.28
CA ALA A 55 -7.30 3.40 7.80
C ALA A 55 -7.28 2.37 8.95
N ASP A 56 -7.93 1.22 8.75
CA ASP A 56 -7.93 0.12 9.71
C ASP A 56 -6.53 -0.47 9.88
N PHE A 57 -5.79 -0.53 8.78
CA PHE A 57 -4.44 -1.08 8.70
C PHE A 57 -3.47 -0.11 8.05
N PHE A 58 -2.25 -0.08 8.59
CA PHE A 58 -1.07 0.42 7.90
C PHE A 58 -0.23 -0.76 7.44
N LEU A 59 0.33 -0.70 6.23
CA LEU A 59 1.24 -1.74 5.73
C LEU A 59 2.54 -1.15 5.19
N SER A 60 3.65 -1.79 5.53
CA SER A 60 4.92 -1.59 4.84
C SER A 60 5.79 -2.85 4.79
N ASP A 61 6.44 -3.04 3.64
CA ASP A 61 7.53 -4.00 3.42
C ASP A 61 8.83 -3.31 2.98
N ASP A 62 8.90 -1.98 3.12
CA ASP A 62 10.06 -1.15 2.81
C ASP A 62 10.68 -0.65 4.11
N TRP A 63 11.98 -0.86 4.30
CA TRP A 63 12.68 -0.38 5.49
C TRP A 63 12.80 1.16 5.52
N SER A 64 12.71 1.81 4.36
CA SER A 64 12.95 3.25 4.20
C SER A 64 11.86 4.12 4.86
N ILE A 65 10.68 3.55 5.12
CA ILE A 65 9.57 4.19 5.85
C ILE A 65 9.98 4.70 7.23
N SER A 66 10.96 4.05 7.87
CA SER A 66 11.48 4.45 9.20
C SER A 66 12.05 5.86 9.23
N ARG A 67 12.38 6.41 8.04
CA ARG A 67 12.96 7.73 7.86
C ARG A 67 11.90 8.82 7.63
N TRP A 68 10.61 8.49 7.65
CA TRP A 68 9.53 9.44 7.40
C TRP A 68 8.75 9.78 8.68
N ASN A 69 8.41 11.06 8.85
CA ASN A 69 7.69 11.59 10.01
C ASN A 69 6.37 10.84 10.30
N PHE A 70 5.64 10.44 9.26
CA PHE A 70 4.35 9.78 9.42
C PHE A 70 4.48 8.42 10.10
N PHE A 71 5.60 7.71 9.93
CA PHE A 71 5.80 6.41 10.53
C PHE A 71 6.08 6.52 12.04
N GLY A 72 6.94 7.46 12.42
CA GLY A 72 7.34 7.66 13.82
C GLY A 72 6.31 8.42 14.65
N ASP A 73 5.67 9.45 14.09
CA ASP A 73 4.91 10.43 14.88
C ASP A 73 3.41 10.27 14.68
N GLN A 74 2.97 10.21 13.42
CA GLN A 74 1.54 10.23 13.09
C GLN A 74 0.93 8.84 13.29
N LEU A 75 1.58 7.79 12.80
CA LEU A 75 1.10 6.41 12.93
C LEU A 75 1.08 5.91 14.38
N LYS A 76 1.94 6.46 15.26
CA LYS A 76 1.88 6.18 16.71
C LYS A 76 0.59 6.68 17.36
N LYS A 77 0.04 7.80 16.87
CA LYS A 77 -1.22 8.39 17.37
C LYS A 77 -2.45 7.79 16.71
N ALA A 78 -2.30 7.16 15.54
CA ALA A 78 -3.38 6.50 14.84
C ALA A 78 -3.80 5.19 15.51
N LYS A 79 -5.05 4.76 15.25
CA LYS A 79 -5.63 3.51 15.76
C LYS A 79 -5.33 2.29 14.89
N ALA A 80 -4.71 2.49 13.73
CA ALA A 80 -4.44 1.43 12.76
C ALA A 80 -3.65 0.26 13.38
N THR A 81 -3.99 -0.96 12.96
CA THR A 81 -3.13 -2.12 13.11
C THR A 81 -1.95 -1.98 12.15
N VAL A 82 -0.73 -2.27 12.61
CA VAL A 82 0.50 -1.99 11.87
C VAL A 82 1.12 -3.29 11.33
N LEU A 83 0.88 -3.57 10.06
CA LEU A 83 1.38 -4.75 9.34
C LEU A 83 2.79 -4.48 8.82
N LEU A 84 3.80 -5.19 9.32
CA LEU A 84 5.21 -4.96 8.95
C LEU A 84 5.90 -6.23 8.46
N TYR A 85 6.72 -6.08 7.42
CA TYR A 85 7.58 -7.15 6.95
C TYR A 85 8.71 -7.42 7.94
N GLU A 86 8.68 -8.59 8.57
CA GLU A 86 9.55 -8.95 9.68
C GLU A 86 11.02 -8.79 9.33
N ASP A 87 11.48 -9.37 8.22
CA ASP A 87 12.92 -9.46 7.90
C ASP A 87 13.57 -8.08 7.70
N LYS A 88 12.78 -7.02 7.41
CA LYS A 88 13.29 -5.65 7.22
C LYS A 88 12.97 -4.71 8.37
N LEU A 89 11.88 -4.95 9.09
CA LEU A 89 11.28 -3.95 9.98
C LEU A 89 11.21 -4.38 11.44
N ARG A 90 11.61 -5.61 11.79
CA ARG A 90 11.56 -6.13 13.17
C ARG A 90 12.28 -5.26 14.19
N GLN A 91 13.38 -4.63 13.80
CA GLN A 91 14.14 -3.72 14.65
C GLN A 91 13.38 -2.42 15.01
N TYR A 92 12.31 -2.09 14.29
CA TYR A 92 11.48 -0.90 14.52
C TYR A 92 10.15 -1.28 15.19
N ASN A 93 10.20 -2.04 16.29
CA ASN A 93 9.02 -2.41 17.08
C ASN A 93 8.42 -1.21 17.86
N LEU A 94 7.98 -0.19 17.13
CA LEU A 94 7.55 1.11 17.65
C LEU A 94 6.09 1.14 18.10
N PHE A 95 5.28 0.13 17.74
CA PHE A 95 3.83 0.14 17.93
C PHE A 95 3.33 -0.96 18.89
N GLY A 96 4.25 -1.70 19.52
CA GLY A 96 3.94 -2.70 20.54
C GLY A 96 2.89 -3.70 20.07
N ASP A 97 1.82 -3.85 20.85
CA ASP A 97 0.76 -4.81 20.58
C ASP A 97 -0.05 -4.49 19.31
N ARG A 98 0.08 -3.32 18.70
CA ARG A 98 -0.54 -3.02 17.39
C ARG A 98 0.24 -3.60 16.21
N THR A 99 1.48 -4.02 16.42
CA THR A 99 2.30 -4.57 15.34
C THR A 99 1.96 -6.02 15.05
N VAL A 100 1.74 -6.30 13.77
CA VAL A 100 1.46 -7.63 13.24
C VAL A 100 2.52 -7.94 12.19
N TRP A 101 3.27 -9.01 12.41
CA TRP A 101 4.36 -9.38 11.53
C TRP A 101 3.88 -10.28 10.40
N PHE A 102 4.41 -10.03 9.21
CA PHE A 102 4.28 -10.95 8.09
C PHE A 102 5.66 -11.22 7.47
N ARG A 103 5.72 -12.31 6.72
CA ARG A 103 6.91 -12.75 5.99
C ARG A 103 6.58 -12.92 4.52
N HIS A 104 7.62 -12.83 3.71
CA HIS A 104 7.52 -12.95 2.27
C HIS A 104 8.15 -14.25 1.76
N ARG A 105 7.65 -14.71 0.63
CA ARG A 105 8.27 -15.76 -0.19
C ARG A 105 8.46 -15.32 -1.63
N LYS A 106 9.38 -16.00 -2.32
CA LYS A 106 9.53 -15.88 -3.77
C LYS A 106 8.51 -16.78 -4.50
N GLY A 107 8.27 -16.52 -5.79
CA GLY A 107 7.41 -17.33 -6.66
C GLY A 107 6.34 -16.50 -7.37
N TYR A 108 5.20 -17.13 -7.68
CA TYR A 108 4.08 -16.50 -8.39
C TYR A 108 2.72 -16.82 -7.78
N HIS A 109 2.59 -17.95 -7.09
CA HIS A 109 1.34 -18.34 -6.46
C HIS A 109 1.00 -17.41 -5.29
N ILE A 110 -0.27 -17.07 -5.10
CA ILE A 110 -0.78 -16.51 -3.85
C ILE A 110 -1.62 -17.54 -3.08
N SER A 111 -1.61 -17.45 -1.75
CA SER A 111 -2.42 -18.30 -0.84
C SER A 111 -3.52 -17.45 -0.20
N SER A 112 -4.69 -18.06 0.03
CA SER A 112 -5.81 -17.45 0.77
C SER A 112 -5.66 -17.58 2.29
N ILE A 113 -4.63 -18.29 2.74
CA ILE A 113 -4.27 -18.45 4.14
C ILE A 113 -2.84 -18.00 4.34
N TYR A 114 -2.56 -17.46 5.52
CA TYR A 114 -1.22 -17.16 5.99
C TYR A 114 -0.89 -18.02 7.20
N GLU A 115 0.28 -18.63 7.20
CA GLU A 115 0.82 -19.39 8.32
C GLU A 115 2.26 -18.93 8.56
N HIS A 116 2.55 -18.39 9.73
CA HIS A 116 3.84 -17.72 9.99
C HIS A 116 5.04 -18.69 10.00
N THR A 117 4.78 -19.99 10.11
CA THR A 117 5.78 -21.06 10.13
C THR A 117 5.87 -21.85 8.82
N ASN A 118 4.95 -21.62 7.86
CA ASN A 118 4.92 -22.34 6.59
C ASN A 118 5.29 -21.42 5.43
N TYR A 119 6.48 -21.65 4.86
CA TYR A 119 7.02 -20.83 3.78
C TYR A 119 6.09 -20.73 2.57
N ASP A 120 5.33 -21.77 2.22
CA ASP A 120 4.43 -21.76 1.06
C ASP A 120 3.21 -20.84 1.25
N ASN A 121 2.85 -20.60 2.51
CA ASN A 121 1.76 -19.71 2.91
C ASN A 121 2.23 -18.30 3.30
N PHE A 122 3.51 -17.97 3.12
CA PHE A 122 3.96 -16.59 3.22
C PHE A 122 3.40 -15.73 2.08
N LEU A 123 3.36 -14.40 2.29
CA LEU A 123 2.91 -13.48 1.27
C LEU A 123 3.89 -13.47 0.10
N LEU A 124 3.38 -13.40 -1.12
CA LEU A 124 4.22 -13.24 -2.30
C LEU A 124 5.05 -11.95 -2.20
N GLN A 125 6.37 -12.05 -2.36
CA GLN A 125 7.26 -10.90 -2.40
C GLN A 125 6.98 -10.10 -3.67
N CYS A 126 6.61 -8.85 -3.47
CA CYS A 126 6.23 -7.96 -4.55
C CYS A 126 7.26 -6.84 -4.76
N ARG A 127 7.34 -6.29 -5.97
CA ARG A 127 8.14 -5.08 -6.24
C ARG A 127 7.55 -3.82 -5.61
N SER A 128 6.25 -3.84 -5.30
CA SER A 128 5.51 -2.75 -4.69
C SER A 128 4.78 -3.25 -3.45
N SER A 129 4.88 -2.51 -2.35
CA SER A 129 4.13 -2.78 -1.11
C SER A 129 2.61 -2.78 -1.32
N LEU A 130 2.13 -2.11 -2.38
CA LEU A 130 0.69 -2.11 -2.69
C LEU A 130 0.20 -3.47 -3.18
N ALA A 131 1.04 -4.23 -3.90
CA ALA A 131 0.70 -5.59 -4.28
C ALA A 131 0.70 -6.53 -3.07
N THR A 132 1.60 -6.30 -2.10
CA THR A 132 1.57 -6.99 -0.79
C THR A 132 0.25 -6.74 -0.07
N ALA A 133 -0.25 -5.50 -0.05
CA ALA A 133 -1.55 -5.18 0.56
C ALA A 133 -2.74 -5.89 -0.10
N ILE A 134 -2.73 -6.06 -1.43
CA ILE A 134 -3.74 -6.88 -2.12
C ILE A 134 -3.69 -8.34 -1.64
N GLY A 135 -2.48 -8.91 -1.50
CA GLY A 135 -2.29 -10.26 -0.96
C GLY A 135 -2.78 -10.40 0.47
N VAL A 136 -2.53 -9.39 1.32
CA VAL A 136 -3.07 -9.34 2.69
C VAL A 136 -4.59 -9.31 2.70
N LEU A 137 -5.22 -8.45 1.88
CA LEU A 137 -6.68 -8.39 1.80
C LEU A 137 -7.29 -9.73 1.36
N TYR A 138 -6.60 -10.47 0.48
CA TYR A 138 -7.00 -11.82 0.09
C TYR A 138 -6.91 -12.83 1.23
N VAL A 139 -5.81 -12.83 1.98
CA VAL A 139 -5.65 -13.63 3.21
C VAL A 139 -6.74 -13.31 4.22
N MET A 140 -7.10 -12.03 4.33
CA MET A 140 -8.19 -11.53 5.18
C MET A 140 -9.59 -11.97 4.74
N GLY A 141 -9.74 -12.57 3.55
CA GLY A 141 -11.01 -13.05 3.02
C GLY A 141 -11.85 -12.01 2.27
N CYS A 142 -11.30 -10.83 1.98
CA CYS A 142 -12.05 -9.81 1.22
C CYS A 142 -12.46 -10.36 -0.14
N SER A 143 -13.75 -10.28 -0.46
CA SER A 143 -14.34 -10.82 -1.70
C SER A 143 -13.94 -10.04 -2.95
N LYS A 144 -13.64 -8.75 -2.75
CA LYS A 144 -13.27 -7.77 -3.75
C LYS A 144 -12.22 -6.83 -3.17
N VAL A 145 -11.27 -6.41 -4.01
CA VAL A 145 -10.26 -5.42 -3.67
C VAL A 145 -10.34 -4.21 -4.61
N VAL A 146 -10.46 -3.02 -4.04
CA VAL A 146 -10.36 -1.74 -4.76
C VAL A 146 -8.98 -1.15 -4.50
N VAL A 147 -8.30 -0.71 -5.56
CA VAL A 147 -6.94 -0.17 -5.47
C VAL A 147 -6.92 1.30 -5.83
N LEU A 148 -6.31 2.11 -4.97
CA LEU A 148 -6.13 3.55 -5.10
C LEU A 148 -4.65 3.94 -5.17
N GLY A 149 -4.32 4.98 -5.94
CA GLY A 149 -2.96 5.49 -6.08
C GLY A 149 -1.99 4.49 -6.72
N LEU A 150 -2.50 3.62 -7.61
CA LEU A 150 -1.71 2.69 -8.42
C LEU A 150 -1.47 3.29 -9.82
N ASP A 151 -0.72 4.39 -9.89
CA ASP A 151 -0.63 5.16 -11.14
C ASP A 151 0.45 4.65 -12.10
N CYS A 152 1.62 4.25 -11.57
CA CYS A 152 2.81 3.88 -12.37
C CYS A 152 3.21 4.89 -13.46
N ARG A 153 2.91 6.17 -13.22
CA ARG A 153 3.36 7.31 -14.04
C ARG A 153 3.41 8.57 -13.19
N ARG A 154 3.80 9.67 -13.82
CA ARG A 154 3.67 11.02 -13.28
C ARG A 154 2.41 11.69 -13.84
N TYR A 155 1.91 12.67 -13.10
CA TYR A 155 0.96 13.65 -13.60
C TYR A 155 1.63 14.59 -14.59
N GLU A 156 0.83 15.39 -15.31
CA GLU A 156 1.32 16.25 -16.41
C GLU A 156 2.30 17.31 -15.90
N THR A 157 2.03 17.89 -14.73
CA THR A 157 2.92 18.83 -14.04
C THR A 157 4.14 18.15 -13.40
N GLY A 158 4.12 16.82 -13.27
CA GLY A 158 5.27 15.97 -12.94
C GLY A 158 5.28 15.29 -11.59
N GLU A 159 4.28 15.57 -10.78
CA GLU A 159 4.01 14.93 -9.50
C GLU A 159 3.85 13.44 -9.72
N ARG A 160 4.55 12.66 -8.91
CA ARG A 160 4.44 11.21 -8.83
C ARG A 160 3.50 10.79 -7.71
N TYR A 161 3.49 11.55 -6.61
CA TYR A 161 2.74 11.24 -5.41
C TYR A 161 1.70 12.31 -5.11
N PHE A 162 0.60 11.93 -4.45
CA PHE A 162 -0.50 12.86 -4.18
C PHE A 162 -0.05 14.05 -3.34
N TRP A 163 0.89 13.91 -2.41
CA TRP A 163 1.31 14.97 -1.50
C TRP A 163 2.23 16.02 -2.15
N GLN A 164 2.52 15.90 -3.45
CA GLN A 164 3.40 16.82 -4.16
C GLN A 164 2.68 18.04 -4.76
N PHE A 165 1.34 18.07 -4.81
CA PHE A 165 0.61 19.24 -5.30
C PHE A 165 0.57 20.34 -4.24
N SER A 166 0.63 21.60 -4.67
CA SER A 166 0.67 22.76 -3.79
C SER A 166 -0.66 23.04 -3.07
N ASP A 167 -1.77 22.60 -3.64
CA ASP A 167 -3.14 22.80 -3.18
C ASP A 167 -3.69 21.57 -2.44
N GLN A 168 -2.83 20.81 -1.75
CA GLN A 168 -3.29 19.67 -0.95
C GLN A 168 -4.39 20.08 0.04
N PRO A 169 -5.42 19.22 0.21
CA PRO A 169 -6.36 19.36 1.30
C PRO A 169 -5.66 19.49 2.65
N LYS A 170 -6.08 20.47 3.48
CA LYS A 170 -5.45 20.79 4.78
C LYS A 170 -5.48 19.64 5.80
N ASN A 171 -6.38 18.67 5.62
CA ASN A 171 -6.53 17.51 6.48
C ASN A 171 -5.55 16.37 6.16
N ARG A 172 -4.75 16.48 5.09
CA ARG A 172 -3.75 15.47 4.74
C ARG A 172 -2.43 15.73 5.45
N ILE A 173 -1.74 14.64 5.78
CA ILE A 173 -0.40 14.72 6.35
C ILE A 173 0.57 15.04 5.20
N ILE A 174 1.45 16.02 5.39
CA ILE A 174 2.56 16.25 4.47
C ILE A 174 3.73 15.38 4.95
N PRO A 175 4.13 14.35 4.19
CA PRO A 175 5.24 13.51 4.59
C PRO A 175 6.53 14.31 4.51
N THR A 176 7.35 14.23 5.55
CA THR A 176 8.70 14.81 5.59
C THR A 176 9.68 13.75 6.04
N ARG A 177 10.92 13.84 5.57
CA ARG A 177 11.98 12.93 5.99
C ARG A 177 12.67 13.45 7.25
N ASN A 178 12.86 12.55 8.22
CA ASN A 178 13.56 12.81 9.48
C ASN A 178 15.08 12.81 9.33
N ASP A 179 15.60 12.29 8.21
CA ASP A 179 17.04 12.23 7.91
C ASP A 179 17.58 13.46 7.17
N GLY A 180 16.76 14.50 7.01
CA GLY A 180 17.14 15.76 6.33
C GLY A 180 17.29 15.64 4.81
N ILE A 181 17.09 14.46 4.23
CA ILE A 181 17.12 14.28 2.77
C ILE A 181 15.83 14.89 2.18
N PRO A 182 15.90 15.61 1.06
CA PRO A 182 14.69 16.09 0.38
C PRO A 182 13.75 14.94 -0.02
N ASN A 183 12.44 15.17 0.06
CA ASN A 183 11.40 14.17 -0.20
C ASN A 183 11.41 13.55 -1.62
N ASP A 184 12.12 14.16 -2.58
CA ASP A 184 12.17 13.69 -3.96
C ASP A 184 13.55 13.89 -4.59
N ASN A 185 14.37 12.82 -4.58
CA ASN A 185 15.62 12.78 -5.35
C ASN A 185 15.37 12.91 -6.87
N PHE A 186 14.20 12.52 -7.37
CA PHE A 186 13.88 12.59 -8.80
C PHE A 186 13.52 14.01 -9.25
N ARG A 187 13.08 14.87 -8.34
CA ARG A 187 12.92 16.31 -8.64
C ARG A 187 14.28 16.93 -9.00
N LYS A 188 15.37 16.49 -8.33
CA LYS A 188 16.75 16.87 -8.70
C LYS A 188 17.16 16.32 -10.07
N CYS A 189 16.86 15.06 -10.37
CA CYS A 189 17.13 14.47 -11.70
C CYS A 189 16.43 15.27 -12.82
N ARG A 190 15.20 15.75 -12.58
CA ARG A 190 14.44 16.59 -13.51
C ARG A 190 15.10 17.96 -13.73
N HIS A 191 15.58 18.61 -12.65
CA HIS A 191 16.32 19.87 -12.74
C HIS A 191 17.69 19.70 -13.44
N GLN A 192 18.24 18.49 -13.44
CA GLN A 192 19.48 18.14 -14.14
C GLN A 192 19.25 17.58 -15.56
N GLY A 193 18.02 17.63 -16.09
CA GLY A 193 17.70 17.14 -17.43
C GLY A 193 17.66 15.61 -17.58
N ILE A 194 17.87 14.86 -16.50
CA ILE A 194 17.89 13.39 -16.46
C ILE A 194 16.46 12.91 -16.15
N LYS A 195 15.67 12.64 -17.20
CA LYS A 195 14.38 11.94 -17.06
C LYS A 195 14.64 10.44 -17.06
N THR A 196 14.88 9.82 -15.91
CA THR A 196 14.83 8.36 -15.83
C THR A 196 13.57 7.93 -15.11
N ASP A 197 12.48 7.80 -15.85
CA ASP A 197 11.30 7.01 -15.44
C ASP A 197 11.59 5.49 -15.57
N SER A 198 12.86 5.08 -15.45
CA SER A 198 13.28 3.68 -15.60
C SER A 198 12.65 2.80 -14.52
N ASP A 199 12.58 3.31 -13.29
CA ASP A 199 11.92 2.62 -12.18
C ASP A 199 10.40 2.47 -12.42
N LEU A 200 9.74 3.49 -12.97
CA LEU A 200 8.32 3.40 -13.36
C LEU A 200 8.09 2.37 -14.47
N LYS A 201 9.01 2.26 -15.45
CA LYS A 201 8.97 1.20 -16.48
C LYS A 201 9.13 -0.19 -15.87
N GLU A 202 10.05 -0.37 -14.94
CA GLU A 202 10.24 -1.65 -14.24
C GLU A 202 9.01 -2.02 -13.39
N ILE A 203 8.46 -1.07 -12.64
CA ILE A 203 7.25 -1.27 -11.82
C ILE A 203 6.07 -1.62 -12.74
N LYS A 204 5.92 -0.93 -13.87
CA LYS A 204 4.88 -1.24 -14.86
C LYS A 204 5.01 -2.66 -15.38
N LYS A 205 6.21 -3.06 -15.83
CA LYS A 205 6.51 -4.42 -16.32
C LYS A 205 6.23 -5.48 -15.24
N TYR A 206 6.55 -5.18 -13.98
CA TYR A 206 6.21 -6.05 -12.85
C TYR A 206 4.69 -6.27 -12.76
N TRP A 207 3.90 -5.20 -12.74
CA TRP A 207 2.45 -5.29 -12.62
C TRP A 207 1.80 -6.02 -13.81
N GLU A 208 2.30 -5.81 -15.02
CA GLU A 208 1.83 -6.51 -16.23
C GLU A 208 2.14 -8.01 -16.20
N SER A 209 3.26 -8.43 -15.59
CA SER A 209 3.68 -9.84 -15.55
C SER A 209 3.17 -10.62 -14.33
N GLN A 210 3.01 -9.97 -13.18
CA GLN A 210 2.81 -10.63 -11.88
C GLN A 210 1.36 -10.71 -11.41
N THR A 211 0.44 -10.01 -12.09
CA THR A 211 -0.97 -9.98 -11.71
C THR A 211 -1.80 -11.13 -12.26
N SER A 212 -1.25 -11.99 -13.11
CA SER A 212 -2.00 -13.07 -13.73
C SER A 212 -2.60 -14.05 -12.71
N ASP A 213 -1.84 -14.50 -11.69
CA ASP A 213 -2.37 -15.37 -10.63
C ASP A 213 -3.34 -14.61 -9.70
N MET A 214 -3.00 -13.37 -9.32
CA MET A 214 -3.86 -12.53 -8.48
C MET A 214 -5.25 -12.34 -9.09
N ARG A 215 -5.33 -12.06 -10.40
CA ARG A 215 -6.60 -11.84 -11.12
C ARG A 215 -7.49 -13.07 -11.22
N LYS A 216 -6.90 -14.27 -11.18
CA LYS A 216 -7.66 -15.52 -11.19
C LYS A 216 -8.32 -15.82 -9.84
N LYS A 217 -7.80 -15.24 -8.77
CA LYS A 217 -8.19 -15.56 -7.39
C LYS A 217 -8.92 -14.42 -6.68
N ILE A 218 -8.70 -13.18 -7.12
CA ILE A 218 -9.21 -11.97 -6.49
C ILE A 218 -9.89 -11.09 -7.54
N LYS A 219 -11.12 -10.65 -7.24
CA LYS A 219 -11.80 -9.61 -8.00
C LYS A 219 -11.18 -8.26 -7.63
N ILE A 220 -10.35 -7.70 -8.52
CA ILE A 220 -9.60 -6.45 -8.28
C ILE A 220 -10.09 -5.36 -9.23
N TYR A 221 -10.36 -4.17 -8.69
CA TYR A 221 -10.68 -2.97 -9.45
C TYR A 221 -9.65 -1.87 -9.21
N ASN A 222 -9.30 -1.14 -10.26
CA ASN A 222 -8.40 0.00 -10.16
C ASN A 222 -9.20 1.30 -10.27
N ALA A 223 -9.37 1.99 -9.15
CA ALA A 223 -10.05 3.29 -9.11
C ALA A 223 -9.08 4.48 -9.29
N SER A 224 -7.84 4.22 -9.71
CA SER A 224 -6.85 5.25 -10.05
C SER A 224 -7.04 5.72 -11.50
N GLN A 225 -7.89 6.74 -11.73
CA GLN A 225 -8.32 7.18 -13.08
C GLN A 225 -7.17 7.47 -14.04
N HIS A 226 -6.05 7.99 -13.53
CA HIS A 226 -4.91 8.42 -14.36
C HIS A 226 -3.78 7.38 -14.44
N THR A 227 -4.07 6.12 -14.10
CA THR A 227 -3.07 5.05 -14.13
C THR A 227 -2.59 4.71 -15.54
N ALA A 228 -1.28 4.46 -15.67
CA ALA A 228 -0.64 3.90 -16.86
C ALA A 228 -0.82 2.39 -17.01
N LEU A 229 -1.42 1.73 -16.01
CA LEU A 229 -1.63 0.29 -16.00
C LEU A 229 -2.98 -0.06 -16.61
N ASP A 230 -3.01 -1.13 -17.39
CA ASP A 230 -4.25 -1.69 -17.94
C ASP A 230 -4.34 -3.19 -17.62
N ILE A 231 -4.27 -3.49 -16.32
CA ILE A 231 -4.18 -4.87 -15.82
C ILE A 231 -5.43 -5.28 -15.04
N PHE A 232 -6.17 -4.31 -14.50
CA PHE A 232 -7.42 -4.48 -13.76
C PHE A 232 -8.49 -3.59 -14.38
N PRO A 233 -9.77 -3.95 -14.34
CA PRO A 233 -10.84 -3.09 -14.82
C PRO A 233 -10.80 -1.73 -14.09
N LYS A 234 -10.78 -0.66 -14.88
CA LYS A 234 -10.82 0.72 -14.39
C LYS A 234 -12.27 1.17 -14.23
N MET A 235 -12.57 1.87 -13.14
CA MET A 235 -13.86 2.50 -12.89
C MET A 235 -13.72 3.58 -11.83
N SER A 236 -14.76 4.40 -11.61
CA SER A 236 -14.76 5.38 -10.53
C SER A 236 -14.62 4.70 -9.16
N LEU A 237 -14.23 5.44 -8.12
CA LEU A 237 -14.18 4.89 -6.76
C LEU A 237 -15.58 4.44 -6.31
N GLU A 238 -16.60 5.26 -6.55
CA GLU A 238 -18.00 4.96 -6.23
C GLU A 238 -18.45 3.64 -6.87
N ASP A 239 -18.32 3.51 -8.19
CA ASP A 239 -18.68 2.28 -8.91
C ASP A 239 -17.89 1.06 -8.41
N ALA A 240 -16.61 1.25 -8.08
CA ALA A 240 -15.76 0.18 -7.57
C ALA A 240 -16.20 -0.33 -6.21
N LEU A 241 -16.75 0.55 -5.36
CA LEU A 241 -17.21 0.20 -4.02
C LEU A 241 -18.57 -0.51 -4.05
N GLU A 242 -19.46 -0.17 -4.98
CA GLU A 242 -20.81 -0.76 -5.08
C GLU A 242 -20.90 -2.16 -5.73
N LYS A 243 -19.99 -2.50 -6.67
CA LYS A 243 -20.04 -3.75 -7.48
C LYS A 243 -19.64 -5.07 -6.82
#